data_AF-A0A813E3B0-F1
#
_entry.id   AF-A0A813E3B0-F1
#
_cell.length_a   1.000
_cell.length_b   1.000
_cell.length_c   1.000
_cell.angle_alpha   90.00
_cell.angle_beta   90.00
_cell.angle_gamma   90.00
#
_symmetry.space_group_name_H-M   'P 1'
#
loop_
_entity.id
_entity.type
_entity.pdbx_description
1 polymer ?
#
loop_
_entity_poly.entity_id
_entity_poly.type
_entity_poly.pdbx_seq_one_letter_code
_entity_poly.pdbx_strand_id
1 'polypeptide(L)'
;LAFDGPAYRGLRANDFKEADRSVAQGCIRILCGLYGVLRPFDLIRPYRLEMGTKIKTLRGNSLYDFWGDDISVSLAQDLKAAKPKILVNCASQEYWKSIRTAKLPTGVRVVTCDFPGPSVFAKKARGMMCRHIVTNRVTTVDGLKNFNGDGEDRFAFSPGKSSADKLVFLRTGGAAIGVPRASTKAKAKAKSVKEEGPKKRPAAAPVSAPSKRAKR
;
A
#
# COMPACT_ATOMS: atom_id res chain seq x y z
N LEU A 1 -7.76 19.20 5.88
CA LEU A 1 -8.48 17.90 5.74
C LEU A 1 -8.28 17.11 7.03
N ALA A 2 -9.29 16.38 7.50
CA ALA A 2 -9.28 15.76 8.83
C ALA A 2 -8.63 14.36 8.90
N PHE A 3 -8.72 13.56 7.83
CA PHE A 3 -8.09 12.24 7.78
C PHE A 3 -6.63 12.31 7.29
N ASP A 4 -5.71 11.59 7.95
CA ASP A 4 -4.25 11.68 7.72
C ASP A 4 -3.56 10.36 7.30
N GLY A 5 -4.27 9.22 7.33
CA GLY A 5 -3.65 7.91 7.12
C GLY A 5 -3.10 7.65 5.70
N PRO A 6 -2.44 6.50 5.44
CA PRO A 6 -1.74 6.24 4.17
C PRO A 6 -2.59 6.44 2.91
N ALA A 7 -3.87 6.06 2.94
CA ALA A 7 -4.79 6.30 1.82
C ALA A 7 -5.02 7.80 1.56
N TYR A 8 -5.16 8.61 2.60
CA TYR A 8 -5.36 10.05 2.46
C TYR A 8 -4.08 10.77 2.04
N ARG A 9 -2.91 10.30 2.51
CA ARG A 9 -1.59 10.72 2.03
C ARG A 9 -1.36 10.36 0.57
N GLY A 10 -1.93 9.26 0.07
CA GLY A 10 -1.92 8.93 -1.36
C GLY A 10 -2.90 9.77 -2.19
N LEU A 11 -4.05 10.13 -1.62
CA LEU A 11 -5.04 10.98 -2.29
C LEU A 11 -4.52 12.42 -2.49
N ARG A 12 -3.79 12.95 -1.50
CA ARG A 12 -3.22 14.31 -1.50
C ARG A 12 -4.24 15.39 -1.87
N ALA A 13 -5.43 15.33 -1.26
CA ALA A 13 -6.53 16.22 -1.62
C ALA A 13 -6.28 17.70 -1.26
N ASN A 14 -5.26 18.02 -0.45
CA ASN A 14 -4.81 19.41 -0.27
C ASN A 14 -4.22 20.01 -1.55
N ASP A 15 -3.70 19.17 -2.45
CA ASP A 15 -3.08 19.60 -3.71
C ASP A 15 -4.10 19.74 -4.84
N PHE A 16 -5.38 19.47 -4.58
CA PHE A 16 -6.44 19.62 -5.57
C PHE A 16 -6.72 21.09 -5.85
N LYS A 17 -6.67 21.44 -7.14
CA LYS A 17 -7.18 22.73 -7.64
C LYS A 17 -8.70 22.73 -7.50
N GLU A 18 -9.31 23.91 -7.57
CA GLU A 18 -10.77 24.07 -7.41
C GLU A 18 -11.59 23.12 -8.30
N ALA A 19 -11.21 22.98 -9.57
CA ALA A 19 -11.84 22.04 -10.49
C ALA A 19 -11.71 20.56 -10.03
N ASP A 20 -10.55 20.18 -9.48
CA ASP A 20 -10.32 18.83 -8.94
C ASP A 20 -11.14 18.59 -7.67
N ARG A 21 -11.29 19.63 -6.83
CA ARG A 21 -12.12 19.56 -5.62
C ARG A 21 -13.59 19.33 -5.97
N SER A 22 -14.10 20.04 -6.97
CA SER A 22 -15.47 19.83 -7.49
C SER A 22 -15.68 18.39 -7.96
N VAL A 23 -14.75 17.87 -8.77
CA VAL A 23 -14.79 16.47 -9.25
C VAL A 23 -14.71 15.48 -8.09
N ALA A 24 -13.75 15.66 -7.18
CA ALA A 24 -13.58 14.79 -6.01
C ALA A 24 -14.84 14.75 -5.14
N GLN A 25 -15.48 15.91 -4.91
CA GLN A 25 -16.72 16.00 -4.13
C GLN A 25 -17.88 15.27 -4.82
N GLY A 26 -17.91 15.29 -6.16
CA GLY A 26 -18.91 14.60 -6.97
C GLY A 26 -18.73 13.07 -7.02
N CYS A 27 -17.49 12.57 -7.06
CA CYS A 27 -17.23 11.16 -7.39
C CYS A 27 -16.58 10.31 -6.29
N ILE A 28 -16.00 10.90 -5.24
CA ILE A 28 -15.39 10.13 -4.14
C ILE A 28 -16.39 9.99 -3.00
N ARG A 29 -16.48 8.78 -2.45
CA ARG A 29 -17.15 8.47 -1.18
C ARG A 29 -16.20 7.72 -0.26
N ILE A 30 -16.17 8.15 1.00
CA ILE A 30 -15.32 7.59 2.06
C ILE A 30 -16.24 6.84 3.02
N LEU A 31 -16.06 5.53 3.10
CA LEU A 31 -16.77 4.71 4.09
C LEU A 31 -16.19 4.97 5.48
N CYS A 32 -17.07 5.15 6.46
CA CYS A 32 -16.73 5.67 7.78
C CYS A 32 -17.53 4.93 8.86
N GLY A 33 -16.87 4.43 9.92
CA GLY A 33 -17.56 3.72 10.99
C GLY A 33 -18.59 4.57 11.74
N LEU A 34 -18.31 5.87 11.94
CA LEU A 34 -19.17 6.79 12.69
C LEU A 34 -20.19 7.55 11.83
N TYR A 35 -19.79 7.96 10.62
CA TYR A 35 -20.61 8.80 9.74
C TYR A 35 -21.22 8.02 8.55
N GLY A 36 -20.92 6.73 8.42
CA GLY A 36 -21.42 5.88 7.34
C GLY A 36 -20.71 6.17 6.01
N VAL A 37 -21.14 7.22 5.33
CA VAL A 37 -20.58 7.68 4.05
C VAL A 37 -20.28 9.17 4.12
N LEU A 38 -19.06 9.54 3.75
CA LEU A 38 -18.61 10.93 3.69
C LEU A 38 -18.14 11.30 2.28
N ARG A 39 -18.25 12.57 1.93
CA ARG A 39 -17.56 13.19 0.80
C ARG A 39 -16.21 13.77 1.26
N PRO A 40 -15.24 13.97 0.35
CA PRO A 40 -13.89 14.45 0.71
C PRO A 40 -13.83 15.72 1.55
N PHE A 41 -14.78 16.64 1.39
CA PHE A 41 -14.80 17.93 2.07
C PHE A 41 -15.93 18.10 3.09
N ASP A 42 -16.61 17.03 3.48
CA ASP A 42 -17.57 17.10 4.59
C ASP A 42 -16.85 17.41 5.92
N LEU A 43 -17.48 18.23 6.76
CA LEU A 43 -16.96 18.57 8.09
C LEU A 43 -17.19 17.40 9.06
N ILE A 44 -16.16 17.04 9.80
CA ILE A 44 -16.22 15.97 10.81
C ILE A 44 -15.55 16.40 12.11
N ARG A 45 -15.99 15.82 13.22
CA ARG A 45 -15.29 15.91 14.51
C ARG A 45 -14.27 14.79 14.66
N PRO A 46 -13.17 15.00 15.42
CA PRO A 46 -12.20 13.95 15.71
C PRO A 46 -12.86 12.74 16.38
N TYR A 47 -12.52 11.54 15.91
CA TYR A 47 -13.03 10.28 16.45
C TYR A 47 -12.07 9.15 16.06
N ARG A 48 -12.21 7.99 16.72
CA ARG A 48 -11.58 6.74 16.30
C ARG A 48 -12.57 5.60 16.43
N LEU A 49 -13.21 5.24 15.32
CA LEU A 49 -14.19 4.16 15.25
C LEU A 49 -14.07 3.49 13.88
N GLU A 50 -13.39 2.35 13.85
CA GLU A 50 -13.20 1.56 12.64
C GLU A 50 -14.42 0.67 12.39
N MET A 51 -14.74 0.37 11.12
CA MET A 51 -15.92 -0.42 10.78
C MET A 51 -15.91 -1.82 11.42
N GLY A 52 -14.72 -2.40 11.62
CA GLY A 52 -14.54 -3.70 12.29
C GLY A 52 -14.62 -3.67 13.82
N THR A 53 -14.81 -2.51 14.46
CA THR A 53 -14.91 -2.43 15.93
C THR A 53 -16.11 -3.24 16.43
N LYS A 54 -15.84 -4.17 17.37
CA LYS A 54 -16.88 -4.94 18.07
C LYS A 54 -17.55 -4.04 19.10
N ILE A 55 -18.74 -3.57 18.80
CA ILE A 55 -19.54 -2.73 19.69
C ILE A 55 -20.99 -3.19 19.64
N LYS A 56 -21.58 -3.42 20.81
CA LYS A 56 -23.01 -3.71 20.93
C LYS A 56 -23.79 -2.41 20.89
N THR A 57 -24.81 -2.38 20.05
CA THR A 57 -25.74 -1.27 19.90
C THR A 57 -27.16 -1.79 20.03
N LEU A 58 -28.16 -0.91 20.08
CA LEU A 58 -29.57 -1.30 20.01
C LEU A 58 -29.92 -2.03 18.70
N ARG A 59 -29.09 -1.88 17.66
CA ARG A 59 -29.28 -2.44 16.32
C ARG A 59 -28.43 -3.70 16.05
N GLY A 60 -27.68 -4.21 17.02
CA GLY A 60 -26.92 -5.46 16.86
C GLY A 60 -25.56 -5.45 17.56
N ASN A 61 -24.69 -6.39 17.16
CA ASN A 61 -23.42 -6.68 17.86
C ASN A 61 -22.19 -6.12 17.14
N SER A 62 -22.39 -5.37 16.05
CA SER A 62 -21.34 -4.77 15.25
C SER A 62 -21.82 -3.51 14.55
N LEU A 63 -20.87 -2.73 14.01
CA LEU A 63 -21.23 -1.59 13.15
C LEU A 63 -21.87 -2.03 11.82
N TYR A 64 -21.59 -3.24 11.33
CA TYR A 64 -22.28 -3.78 10.17
C TYR A 64 -23.78 -3.95 10.44
N ASP A 65 -24.14 -4.43 11.64
CA ASP A 65 -25.54 -4.57 12.05
C ASP A 65 -26.17 -3.19 12.26
N PHE A 66 -25.44 -2.29 12.93
CA PHE A 66 -25.88 -0.92 13.18
C PHE A 66 -26.23 -0.16 11.90
N TRP A 67 -25.35 -0.21 10.90
CA TRP A 67 -25.56 0.47 9.62
C TRP A 67 -26.55 -0.27 8.72
N GLY A 68 -26.67 -1.59 8.83
CA GLY A 68 -27.65 -2.36 8.07
C GLY A 68 -27.58 -2.08 6.56
N ASP A 69 -28.67 -1.52 6.03
CA ASP A 69 -28.79 -1.09 4.62
C ASP A 69 -28.38 0.38 4.39
N ASP A 70 -28.25 1.20 5.45
CA ASP A 70 -28.23 2.67 5.38
C ASP A 70 -27.10 3.20 4.48
N ILE A 71 -25.89 2.63 4.61
CA ILE A 71 -24.73 3.00 3.77
C ILE A 71 -25.00 2.70 2.30
N SER A 72 -25.62 1.55 2.00
CA SER A 72 -25.90 1.13 0.63
C SER A 72 -27.03 1.96 0.01
N VAL A 73 -28.03 2.31 0.80
CA VAL A 73 -29.13 3.20 0.38
C VAL A 73 -28.60 4.59 0.07
N SER A 74 -27.77 5.16 0.94
CA SER A 74 -27.11 6.45 0.70
C SER A 74 -26.27 6.44 -0.58
N LEU A 75 -25.42 5.43 -0.75
CA LEU A 75 -24.63 5.28 -1.97
C LEU A 75 -25.49 5.09 -3.23
N ALA A 76 -26.60 4.35 -3.13
CA ALA A 76 -27.53 4.18 -4.25
C ALA A 76 -28.21 5.49 -4.66
N GLN A 77 -28.49 6.41 -3.73
CA GLN A 77 -29.00 7.74 -4.04
C GLN A 77 -27.97 8.56 -4.83
N ASP A 78 -26.71 8.55 -4.38
CA ASP A 78 -25.61 9.21 -5.09
C ASP A 78 -25.44 8.68 -6.52
N LEU A 79 -25.46 7.34 -6.68
CA LEU A 79 -25.34 6.69 -7.98
C LEU A 79 -26.52 7.02 -8.91
N LYS A 80 -27.75 7.11 -8.38
CA LYS A 80 -28.92 7.51 -9.18
C LYS A 80 -28.84 8.97 -9.64
N ALA A 81 -28.32 9.86 -8.79
CA ALA A 81 -28.16 11.27 -9.11
C ALA A 81 -27.06 11.49 -10.17
N ALA A 82 -25.90 10.85 -9.98
CA ALA A 82 -24.75 11.00 -10.87
C ALA A 82 -24.83 10.15 -12.15
N LYS A 83 -25.64 9.09 -12.15
CA LYS A 83 -25.80 8.12 -13.26
C LYS A 83 -24.47 7.60 -13.83
N PRO A 84 -23.49 7.20 -13.01
CA PRO A 84 -22.23 6.71 -13.54
C PRO A 84 -22.40 5.32 -14.15
N LYS A 85 -21.54 4.98 -15.10
CA LYS A 85 -21.46 3.62 -15.66
C LYS A 85 -20.70 2.65 -14.74
N ILE A 86 -19.78 3.18 -13.93
CA ILE A 86 -18.86 2.39 -13.09
C ILE A 86 -18.82 2.92 -11.65
N LEU A 87 -18.75 2.01 -10.68
CA LEU A 87 -18.38 2.27 -9.30
C LEU A 87 -17.03 1.63 -9.04
N VAL A 88 -16.01 2.45 -8.75
CA VAL A 88 -14.66 1.94 -8.47
C VAL A 88 -14.49 1.68 -6.97
N ASN A 89 -14.33 0.41 -6.60
CA ASN A 89 -14.05 0.01 -5.23
C ASN A 89 -12.54 0.08 -4.95
N CYS A 90 -12.13 1.08 -4.18
CA CYS A 90 -10.80 1.23 -3.60
C CYS A 90 -10.81 1.07 -2.07
N ALA A 91 -11.90 0.61 -1.46
CA ALA A 91 -11.99 0.43 -0.02
C ALA A 91 -11.23 -0.82 0.45
N SER A 92 -10.88 -0.88 1.74
CA SER A 92 -10.46 -2.17 2.32
C SER A 92 -11.67 -3.11 2.41
N GLN A 93 -11.41 -4.42 2.52
CA GLN A 93 -12.48 -5.40 2.69
C GLN A 93 -13.31 -5.16 3.96
N GLU A 94 -12.67 -4.69 5.03
CA GLU A 94 -13.34 -4.31 6.28
C GLU A 94 -14.44 -3.26 6.03
N TYR A 95 -14.12 -2.19 5.31
CA TYR A 95 -15.10 -1.15 5.02
C TYR A 95 -16.08 -1.59 3.92
N TRP A 96 -15.60 -2.25 2.87
CA TRP A 96 -16.44 -2.71 1.76
C TRP A 96 -17.53 -3.71 2.19
N LYS A 97 -17.29 -4.49 3.25
CA LYS A 97 -18.28 -5.41 3.84
C LYS A 97 -19.55 -4.69 4.34
N SER A 98 -19.50 -3.38 4.57
CA SER A 98 -20.69 -2.57 4.89
C SER A 98 -21.59 -2.27 3.68
N ILE A 99 -21.15 -2.61 2.47
CA ILE A 99 -21.91 -2.43 1.23
C ILE A 99 -22.64 -3.70 0.84
N ARG A 100 -23.96 -3.60 0.74
CA ARG A 100 -24.85 -4.63 0.21
C ARG A 100 -25.06 -4.36 -1.27
N THR A 101 -24.23 -4.97 -2.11
CA THR A 101 -24.21 -4.73 -3.57
C THR A 101 -25.56 -4.92 -4.25
N ALA A 102 -26.40 -5.82 -3.73
CA ALA A 102 -27.77 -6.05 -4.20
C ALA A 102 -28.70 -4.81 -4.06
N LYS A 103 -28.33 -3.81 -3.26
CA LYS A 103 -29.08 -2.56 -3.08
C LYS A 103 -28.59 -1.43 -4.00
N LEU A 104 -27.49 -1.63 -4.72
CA LEU A 104 -26.98 -0.65 -5.68
C LEU A 104 -27.84 -0.67 -6.95
N PRO A 105 -27.95 0.45 -7.69
CA PRO A 105 -28.75 0.51 -8.90
C PRO A 105 -28.30 -0.52 -9.95
N THR A 106 -29.26 -1.16 -10.61
CA THR A 106 -29.00 -2.04 -11.74
C THR A 106 -28.31 -1.25 -12.87
N GLY A 107 -27.31 -1.87 -13.51
CA GLY A 107 -26.54 -1.23 -14.59
C GLY A 107 -25.28 -0.47 -14.14
N VAL A 108 -25.06 -0.26 -12.84
CA VAL A 108 -23.77 0.25 -12.35
C VAL A 108 -22.80 -0.90 -12.17
N ARG A 109 -21.73 -0.91 -12.97
CA ARG A 109 -20.69 -1.93 -12.87
C ARG A 109 -19.73 -1.64 -11.72
N VAL A 110 -19.58 -2.56 -10.78
CA VAL A 110 -18.57 -2.43 -9.71
C VAL A 110 -17.24 -2.98 -10.21
N VAL A 111 -16.18 -2.16 -10.14
CA VAL A 111 -14.81 -2.57 -10.49
C VAL A 111 -13.92 -2.39 -9.27
N THR A 112 -13.30 -3.47 -8.78
CA THR A 112 -12.42 -3.42 -7.61
C THR A 112 -10.97 -3.26 -8.04
N CYS A 113 -10.28 -2.26 -7.48
CA CYS A 113 -8.84 -2.08 -7.65
C CYS A 113 -8.10 -2.74 -6.48
N ASP A 114 -7.37 -3.80 -6.77
CA ASP A 114 -6.61 -4.57 -5.78
C ASP A 114 -5.11 -4.28 -5.88
N PHE A 115 -4.48 -4.12 -4.72
CA PHE A 115 -3.07 -3.77 -4.58
C PHE A 115 -2.41 -4.77 -3.61
N PRO A 116 -1.98 -5.94 -4.12
CA PRO A 116 -1.35 -6.96 -3.29
C PRO A 116 -0.02 -6.47 -2.69
N GLY A 117 0.29 -6.92 -1.48
CA GLY A 117 1.55 -6.62 -0.79
C GLY A 117 1.35 -5.94 0.57
N PRO A 118 2.39 -5.29 1.11
CA PRO A 118 2.33 -4.67 2.42
C PRO A 118 1.21 -3.64 2.54
N SER A 119 0.45 -3.72 3.63
CA SER A 119 -0.80 -2.97 3.82
C SER A 119 -0.63 -1.45 3.73
N VAL A 120 0.53 -0.91 4.14
CA VAL A 120 0.85 0.52 4.05
C VAL A 120 0.85 0.99 2.59
N PHE A 121 1.51 0.25 1.70
CA PHE A 121 1.58 0.58 0.27
C PHE A 121 0.22 0.34 -0.40
N ALA A 122 -0.47 -0.75 -0.08
CA ALA A 122 -1.80 -1.02 -0.62
C ALA A 122 -2.80 0.09 -0.25
N LYS A 123 -2.77 0.57 1.00
CA LYS A 123 -3.59 1.71 1.46
C LYS A 123 -3.23 2.98 0.69
N LYS A 124 -1.94 3.30 0.57
CA LYS A 124 -1.48 4.48 -0.18
C LYS A 124 -1.90 4.42 -1.66
N ALA A 125 -1.76 3.26 -2.31
CA ALA A 125 -2.12 3.03 -3.70
C ALA A 125 -3.61 3.24 -3.97
N ARG A 126 -4.50 2.82 -3.07
CA ARG A 126 -5.94 3.11 -3.15
C ARG A 126 -6.22 4.62 -3.18
N GLY A 127 -5.53 5.37 -2.33
CA GLY A 127 -5.56 6.83 -2.35
C GLY A 127 -5.08 7.44 -3.67
N MET A 128 -3.95 6.96 -4.16
CA MET A 128 -3.36 7.40 -5.43
C MET A 128 -4.25 7.03 -6.63
N MET A 129 -4.97 5.91 -6.59
CA MET A 129 -5.96 5.54 -7.61
C MET A 129 -7.12 6.52 -7.61
N CYS A 130 -7.66 6.88 -6.45
CA CYS A 130 -8.69 7.93 -6.35
C CYS A 130 -8.17 9.27 -6.87
N ARG A 131 -6.92 9.63 -6.54
CA ARG A 131 -6.26 10.82 -7.09
C ARG A 131 -6.19 10.77 -8.61
N HIS A 132 -5.70 9.67 -9.17
CA HIS A 132 -5.59 9.44 -10.61
C HIS A 132 -6.93 9.61 -11.32
N ILE A 133 -8.00 9.05 -10.75
CA ILE A 133 -9.37 9.19 -11.28
C ILE A 133 -9.78 10.66 -11.32
N VAL A 134 -9.58 11.39 -10.23
CA VAL A 134 -9.92 12.81 -10.15
C VAL A 134 -9.07 13.59 -11.15
N THR A 135 -7.75 13.61 -11.00
CA THR A 135 -6.86 14.52 -11.73
C THR A 135 -6.85 14.26 -13.24
N ASN A 136 -7.05 13.01 -13.67
CA ASN A 136 -7.07 12.65 -15.09
C ASN A 136 -8.48 12.48 -15.64
N ARG A 137 -9.52 12.81 -14.87
CA ARG A 137 -10.94 12.73 -15.27
C ARG A 137 -11.30 11.35 -15.83
N VAL A 138 -10.84 10.29 -15.16
CA VAL A 138 -11.02 8.91 -15.63
C VAL A 138 -12.48 8.49 -15.50
N THR A 139 -13.09 8.10 -16.62
CA THR A 139 -14.50 7.69 -16.69
C THR A 139 -14.70 6.27 -17.23
N THR A 140 -13.61 5.57 -17.59
CA THR A 140 -13.66 4.23 -18.20
C THR A 140 -12.75 3.25 -17.46
N VAL A 141 -13.06 1.96 -17.57
CA VAL A 141 -12.24 0.88 -16.98
C VAL A 141 -10.83 0.86 -17.58
N ASP A 142 -10.69 1.13 -18.88
CA ASP A 142 -9.37 1.18 -19.52
C ASP A 142 -8.53 2.36 -19.02
N GLY A 143 -9.14 3.50 -18.73
CA GLY A 143 -8.44 4.63 -18.11
C GLY A 143 -7.91 4.32 -16.70
N LEU A 144 -8.53 3.39 -15.97
CA LEU A 144 -8.02 2.91 -14.67
C LEU A 144 -6.72 2.11 -14.84
N LYS A 145 -6.58 1.35 -15.94
CA LYS A 145 -5.39 0.52 -16.21
C LYS A 145 -4.13 1.37 -16.42
N ASN A 146 -4.28 2.64 -16.77
CA ASN A 146 -3.18 3.60 -16.93
C ASN A 146 -2.60 4.11 -15.60
N PHE A 147 -3.17 3.69 -14.46
CA PHE A 147 -2.61 4.02 -13.15
C PHE A 147 -1.21 3.42 -12.97
N ASN A 148 -0.25 4.27 -12.59
CA ASN A 148 1.15 3.87 -12.41
C ASN A 148 1.78 4.31 -11.07
N GLY A 149 0.99 4.86 -10.15
CA GLY A 149 1.47 5.47 -8.90
C GLY A 149 2.20 6.81 -9.11
N ASP A 150 2.81 7.35 -8.06
CA ASP A 150 3.57 8.60 -8.13
C ASP A 150 4.89 8.51 -7.34
N GLY A 151 5.87 9.37 -7.71
CA GLY A 151 7.18 9.42 -7.07
C GLY A 151 7.85 8.04 -6.96
N GLU A 152 8.22 7.65 -5.74
CA GLU A 152 8.87 6.37 -5.46
C GLU A 152 7.91 5.17 -5.38
N ASP A 153 6.61 5.38 -5.17
CA ASP A 153 5.64 4.30 -5.02
C ASP A 153 4.99 3.99 -6.37
N ARG A 154 5.69 3.17 -7.17
CA ARG A 154 5.27 2.81 -8.53
C ARG A 154 4.46 1.52 -8.55
N PHE A 155 3.46 1.49 -9.43
CA PHE A 155 2.58 0.33 -9.64
C PHE A 155 2.42 0.05 -11.14
N ALA A 156 2.08 -1.18 -11.49
CA ALA A 156 1.76 -1.57 -12.86
C ALA A 156 0.53 -2.48 -12.87
N PHE A 157 -0.37 -2.25 -13.82
CA PHE A 157 -1.50 -3.14 -14.09
C PHE A 157 -0.99 -4.55 -14.46
N SER A 158 -1.63 -5.58 -13.92
CA SER A 158 -1.30 -6.99 -14.18
C SER A 158 -2.45 -7.66 -14.92
N PRO A 159 -2.40 -7.77 -16.26
CA PRO A 159 -3.46 -8.39 -17.04
C PRO A 159 -3.75 -9.83 -16.60
N GLY A 160 -2.71 -10.64 -16.40
CA GLY A 160 -2.86 -12.06 -16.03
C GLY A 160 -3.38 -12.32 -14.62
N LYS A 161 -3.43 -11.30 -13.75
CA LYS A 161 -4.05 -11.40 -12.41
C LYS A 161 -5.38 -10.66 -12.31
N SER A 162 -5.78 -9.98 -13.38
CA SER A 162 -7.00 -9.18 -13.42
C SER A 162 -8.12 -9.96 -14.09
N SER A 163 -9.35 -9.60 -13.75
CA SER A 163 -10.56 -10.06 -14.42
C SER A 163 -11.35 -8.85 -14.91
N ALA A 164 -12.55 -9.09 -15.44
CA ALA A 164 -13.45 -8.03 -15.87
C ALA A 164 -13.69 -7.01 -14.74
N ASP A 165 -14.05 -7.48 -13.54
CA ASP A 165 -14.52 -6.64 -12.43
C ASP A 165 -13.48 -6.47 -11.30
N LYS A 166 -12.27 -7.00 -11.52
CA LYS A 166 -11.14 -6.86 -10.59
C LYS A 166 -9.87 -6.48 -11.36
N LEU A 167 -9.35 -5.29 -11.11
CA LEU A 167 -8.08 -4.83 -11.66
C LEU A 167 -6.99 -4.98 -10.59
N VAL A 168 -5.94 -5.74 -10.91
CA VAL A 168 -4.80 -5.94 -10.01
C VAL A 168 -3.63 -5.09 -10.46
N PHE A 169 -3.06 -4.34 -9.51
CA PHE A 169 -1.87 -3.52 -9.73
C PHE A 169 -0.75 -3.99 -8.80
N LEU A 170 0.38 -4.39 -9.39
CA LEU A 170 1.54 -4.86 -8.66
C LEU A 170 2.50 -3.70 -8.42
N ARG A 171 3.07 -3.61 -7.22
CA ARG A 171 4.11 -2.62 -6.92
C ARG A 171 5.38 -2.95 -7.69
N THR A 172 5.93 -1.97 -8.39
CA THR A 172 7.13 -2.11 -9.25
C THR A 172 8.30 -1.24 -8.81
N GLY A 173 8.11 -0.32 -7.86
CA GLY A 173 9.16 0.57 -7.38
C GLY A 173 8.95 1.06 -5.95
N GLY A 174 10.05 1.53 -5.35
CA GLY A 174 10.15 2.15 -4.03
C GLY A 174 10.96 1.33 -3.02
N ALA A 175 11.54 1.98 -2.01
CA ALA A 175 12.48 1.40 -1.06
C ALA A 175 12.01 0.03 -0.53
N ALA A 176 12.90 -0.96 -0.59
CA ALA A 176 12.66 -2.26 0.03
C ALA A 176 12.38 -2.04 1.51
N ILE A 177 11.27 -2.58 2.03
CA ILE A 177 11.12 -2.72 3.47
C ILE A 177 12.29 -3.60 3.91
N GLY A 178 13.15 -3.05 4.75
CA GLY A 178 14.37 -3.70 5.22
C GLY A 178 14.09 -5.15 5.58
N VAL A 179 14.59 -6.06 4.76
CA VAL A 179 14.76 -7.45 5.15
C VAL A 179 15.70 -7.42 6.36
N PRO A 180 15.36 -8.06 7.49
CA PRO A 180 16.34 -8.22 8.55
C PRO A 180 17.54 -8.95 7.93
N ARG A 181 18.67 -8.25 7.82
CA ARG A 181 19.91 -8.83 7.32
C ARG A 181 20.21 -9.99 8.25
N ALA A 182 20.17 -11.22 7.72
CA ALA A 182 20.51 -12.42 8.47
C ALA A 182 21.87 -12.19 9.13
N SER A 183 21.91 -12.19 10.45
CA SER A 183 23.16 -12.08 11.19
C SER A 183 24.01 -13.29 10.87
N THR A 184 25.09 -13.09 10.11
CA THR A 184 26.16 -14.07 9.95
C THR A 184 26.85 -14.25 11.30
N LYS A 185 26.31 -15.15 12.14
CA LYS A 185 27.10 -15.83 13.17
C LYS A 185 27.58 -17.14 12.58
N ALA A 186 28.70 -17.09 11.87
CA ALA A 186 29.48 -18.29 11.58
C ALA A 186 30.01 -18.85 12.91
N LYS A 187 29.41 -19.96 13.36
CA LYS A 187 30.00 -20.83 14.38
C LYS A 187 31.05 -21.70 13.67
N ALA A 188 32.33 -21.38 13.83
CA ALA A 188 33.40 -22.31 13.53
C ALA A 188 33.63 -23.23 14.74
N LYS A 189 33.56 -24.55 14.55
CA LYS A 189 34.11 -25.53 15.51
C LYS A 189 34.57 -26.82 14.80
N ALA A 190 35.87 -27.10 14.96
CA ALA A 190 36.61 -28.38 14.88
C ALA A 190 36.74 -29.04 13.48
N LYS A 191 37.85 -29.72 13.09
CA LYS A 191 38.85 -30.48 13.87
C LYS A 191 40.10 -30.80 13.01
N SER A 192 41.26 -30.73 13.67
CA SER A 192 42.58 -31.38 13.55
C SER A 192 42.97 -32.28 12.35
N VAL A 193 44.21 -32.12 11.85
CA VAL A 193 45.12 -33.23 11.47
C VAL A 193 46.58 -32.87 11.86
N LYS A 194 47.28 -33.85 12.47
CA LYS A 194 48.69 -33.87 12.87
C LYS A 194 49.54 -34.43 11.73
N GLU A 195 50.80 -33.98 11.59
CA GLU A 195 51.90 -34.83 11.12
C GLU A 195 53.25 -34.34 11.67
N GLU A 196 54.05 -35.25 12.25
CA GLU A 196 55.42 -35.09 12.77
C GLU A 196 56.41 -35.66 11.74
N GLY A 197 57.46 -34.94 11.31
CA GLY A 197 58.84 -35.03 11.83
C GLY A 197 59.83 -35.44 10.70
N PRO A 198 61.16 -35.60 10.92
CA PRO A 198 62.04 -35.02 11.94
C PRO A 198 63.47 -34.58 11.43
N LYS A 199 64.23 -33.94 12.35
CA LYS A 199 65.70 -34.06 12.62
C LYS A 199 66.80 -33.29 11.83
N LYS A 200 67.61 -32.60 12.67
CA LYS A 200 69.10 -32.51 12.77
C LYS A 200 69.85 -31.24 12.28
N ARG A 201 70.44 -30.57 13.28
CA ARG A 201 71.69 -29.77 13.36
C ARG A 201 72.94 -30.53 12.81
N PRO A 202 74.17 -29.94 12.68
CA PRO A 202 74.69 -28.68 13.25
C PRO A 202 75.54 -27.78 12.32
N ALA A 203 76.14 -26.79 12.98
CA ALA A 203 76.86 -25.56 12.66
C ALA A 203 78.19 -25.58 11.83
N ALA A 204 78.63 -24.33 11.58
CA ALA A 204 79.98 -23.79 11.36
C ALA A 204 80.50 -23.76 9.90
N ALA A 205 81.26 -22.79 9.42
CA ALA A 205 81.63 -21.41 9.80
C ALA A 205 82.31 -20.79 8.53
N PRO A 206 83.13 -19.72 8.58
CA PRO A 206 82.85 -18.41 7.98
C PRO A 206 83.80 -18.03 6.83
N VAL A 207 83.73 -16.79 6.32
CA VAL A 207 84.85 -15.81 6.21
C VAL A 207 84.60 -14.73 5.11
N SER A 208 84.55 -13.47 5.59
CA SER A 208 84.97 -12.15 5.05
C SER A 208 84.73 -11.76 3.57
N ALA A 209 83.95 -10.71 3.26
CA ALA A 209 84.32 -9.26 3.19
C ALA A 209 85.07 -8.88 1.87
N PRO A 210 85.16 -7.59 1.43
CA PRO A 210 84.94 -6.35 2.19
C PRO A 210 84.37 -5.11 1.44
N SER A 211 84.12 -4.05 2.23
CA SER A 211 84.36 -2.61 1.93
C SER A 211 83.43 -1.92 0.92
N LYS A 212 82.98 -0.66 1.04
CA LYS A 212 83.53 0.54 1.72
C LYS A 212 82.50 1.69 1.69
N ARG A 213 82.59 2.56 2.70
CA ARG A 213 82.36 4.04 2.70
C ARG A 213 80.89 4.54 2.71
N ALA A 214 80.36 5.19 3.77
CA ALA A 214 80.77 6.44 4.46
C ALA A 214 80.71 7.66 3.52
N LYS A 215 80.19 8.85 3.83
CA LYS A 215 79.87 9.64 5.04
C LYS A 215 79.00 10.81 4.49
N ARG A 216 78.23 11.59 5.26
CA ARG A 216 78.62 12.42 6.40
C ARG A 216 77.36 13.03 7.00
#